data_AF-A0A661XUF2-F1
#
_entry.id   AF-A0A661XUF2-F1
#
_cell.length_a   1.000
_cell.length_b   1.000
_cell.length_c   1.000
_cell.angle_alpha   90.00
_cell.angle_beta   90.00
_cell.angle_gamma   90.00
#
_symmetry.space_group_name_H-M   'P 1'
#
loop_
_entity.id
_entity.type
_entity.pdbx_description
1 polymer ?
#
loop_
_entity_poly.entity_id
_entity_poly.type
_entity_poly.pdbx_seq_one_letter_code
_entity_poly.pdbx_strand_id
1 'polypeptide(L)' 'MVKRKFVLQALAAVVLYVGISLILEKEYTNEIILSEVLEGLIFGLLYGIFIWFRERLKKKKE' A
#
# COMPACT_ATOMS: atom_id res chain seq x y z
N MET A 1 5.41 16.70 -8.67
CA MET A 1 5.01 15.36 -9.16
C MET A 1 3.51 15.31 -9.35
N VAL A 2 3.05 14.73 -10.47
CA VAL A 2 1.62 14.52 -10.75
C VAL A 2 1.07 13.65 -9.62
N LYS A 3 0.17 14.19 -8.79
CA LYS A 3 -0.45 13.49 -7.64
C LYS A 3 -0.91 12.06 -7.98
N ARG A 4 -1.27 11.83 -9.26
CA ARG A 4 -1.59 10.53 -9.84
C ARG A 4 -0.52 9.45 -9.66
N LYS A 5 0.78 9.74 -9.81
CA LYS A 5 1.84 8.73 -9.64
C LYS A 5 1.91 8.20 -8.21
N PHE A 6 1.66 9.07 -7.24
CA PHE A 6 1.70 8.73 -5.82
C PHE A 6 0.53 7.83 -5.42
N VAL A 7 -0.67 8.20 -5.86
CA VAL A 7 -1.88 7.39 -5.66
C VAL A 7 -1.73 6.02 -6.32
N LEU A 8 -1.21 5.96 -7.55
CA LEU A 8 -0.94 4.70 -8.24
C LEU A 8 0.08 3.82 -7.52
N GLN A 9 1.12 4.39 -6.92
CA GLN A 9 2.11 3.64 -6.14
C GLN A 9 1.51 3.08 -4.84
N ALA A 10 0.68 3.86 -4.14
CA ALA A 10 -0.03 3.39 -2.97
C ALA A 10 -1.03 2.28 -3.32
N LEU A 11 -1.82 2.47 -4.39
CA LEU A 11 -2.78 1.46 -4.88
C LEU A 11 -2.08 0.17 -5.32
N ALA A 12 -0.96 0.27 -6.03
CA ALA A 12 -0.15 -0.89 -6.41
C ALA A 12 0.37 -1.64 -5.18
N ALA A 13 0.79 -0.93 -4.13
CA ALA A 13 1.24 -1.56 -2.88
C ALA A 13 0.11 -2.32 -2.18
N VAL A 14 -1.11 -1.75 -2.12
CA VAL A 14 -2.30 -2.44 -1.58
C VAL A 14 -2.60 -3.70 -2.38
N VAL A 15 -2.65 -3.61 -3.71
CA VAL A 15 -2.98 -4.75 -4.59
C VAL A 15 -1.93 -5.86 -4.47
N LEU A 16 -0.64 -5.50 -4.43
CA LEU A 16 0.44 -6.47 -4.27
C LEU A 16 0.40 -7.15 -2.91
N TYR A 17 0.14 -6.40 -1.84
CA TYR A 17 0.02 -6.95 -0.49
C TYR A 17 -1.13 -7.96 -0.42
N VAL A 18 -2.34 -7.54 -0.78
CA VAL A 18 -3.54 -8.40 -0.72
C VAL A 18 -3.38 -9.61 -1.62
N GLY A 19 -2.86 -9.44 -2.84
CA GLY A 19 -2.63 -10.54 -3.77
C GLY A 19 -1.63 -11.57 -3.24
N ILE A 20 -0.53 -11.12 -2.61
CA ILE A 20 0.47 -12.03 -2.03
C ILE A 20 -0.09 -12.73 -0.79
N SER A 21 -0.73 -12.00 0.12
CA SER A 21 -1.33 -12.60 1.32
C SER A 21 -2.35 -13.67 0.98
N LEU A 22 -3.28 -13.39 0.05
CA LEU A 22 -4.28 -14.37 -0.37
C LEU A 22 -3.66 -15.64 -0.97
N ILE A 23 -2.55 -15.51 -1.72
CA ILE A 23 -1.80 -16.67 -2.23
C ILE A 23 -1.14 -17.46 -1.10
N LEU A 24 -0.66 -16.76 -0.06
CA LEU A 24 0.05 -17.34 1.07
C LEU A 24 -0.89 -18.08 2.02
N GLU A 25 -2.04 -17.49 2.32
CA GLU A 25 -3.04 -18.04 3.23
C GLU A 25 -3.63 -19.34 2.71
N LYS A 26 -3.79 -19.46 1.38
CA LYS A 26 -4.44 -20.60 0.67
C LYS A 26 -5.89 -20.88 1.11
N GLU A 27 -6.43 -20.14 2.06
CA GLU A 27 -7.81 -20.17 2.51
C GLU A 27 -8.50 -18.84 2.19
N TYR A 28 -9.57 -18.91 1.40
CA TYR A 28 -10.27 -17.75 0.85
C TYR A 28 -11.64 -17.55 1.50
N THR A 29 -11.71 -17.65 2.83
CA THR A 29 -12.94 -17.32 3.54
C THR A 29 -13.16 -15.81 3.53
N ASN A 30 -14.44 -15.39 3.53
CA ASN A 30 -14.79 -13.97 3.48
C ASN A 30 -14.15 -13.17 4.64
N GLU A 31 -13.97 -13.80 5.80
CA GLU A 31 -13.36 -13.19 6.98
C GLU A 31 -11.87 -12.88 6.77
N ILE A 32 -11.12 -13.85 6.20
CA ILE A 32 -9.70 -13.70 5.88
C ILE A 32 -9.52 -12.63 4.80
N ILE A 33 -10.29 -12.70 3.71
CA ILE A 33 -10.20 -11.72 2.62
C ILE A 33 -10.43 -10.31 3.14
N LEU A 34 -11.43 -10.13 4.01
CA LEU A 34 -11.77 -8.83 4.56
C LEU A 34 -10.69 -8.31 5.50
N SER A 35 -10.07 -9.19 6.31
CA SER A 35 -8.92 -8.87 7.15
C SER A 35 -7.72 -8.43 6.31
N GLU A 36 -7.33 -9.22 5.31
CA GLU A 36 -6.18 -8.96 4.43
C GLU A 36 -6.35 -7.66 3.62
N VAL A 37 -7.57 -7.37 3.16
CA VAL A 37 -7.87 -6.10 2.49
C VAL A 37 -7.72 -4.91 3.44
N LEU A 38 -8.14 -5.05 4.70
CA LEU A 38 -8.05 -4.00 5.71
C LEU A 38 -6.59 -3.75 6.11
N GLU A 39 -5.81 -4.81 6.31
CA GLU A 39 -4.37 -4.73 6.55
C GLU A 39 -3.64 -4.13 5.34
N GLY A 40 -3.97 -4.57 4.12
CA GLY A 40 -3.43 -4.02 2.89
C GLY A 40 -3.72 -2.53 2.71
N LEU A 41 -4.92 -2.08 3.07
CA LEU A 41 -5.28 -0.66 3.08
C LEU A 41 -4.43 0.13 4.08
N ILE A 42 -4.25 -0.37 5.30
CA ILE A 42 -3.40 0.25 6.32
C ILE A 42 -1.96 0.33 5.81
N PHE A 43 -1.44 -0.75 5.23
CA PHE A 43 -0.11 -0.79 4.66
C PHE A 43 0.07 0.21 3.51
N GLY A 44 -0.89 0.30 2.59
CA GLY A 44 -0.88 1.27 1.51
C GLY A 44 -0.90 2.72 2.00
N LEU A 45 -1.63 2.99 3.07
CA LEU A 45 -1.71 4.31 3.70
C LEU A 45 -0.37 4.69 4.36
N LEU A 46 0.24 3.75 5.11
CA LEU A 46 1.57 3.92 5.70
C LEU A 46 2.65 4.12 4.63
N TYR A 47 2.61 3.33 3.56
CA TYR A 47 3.54 3.47 2.43
C TYR A 47 3.38 4.81 1.72
N GLY A 48 2.14 5.26 1.54
CA GLY A 48 1.82 6.61 1.08
C GLY A 48 2.48 7.65 1.99
N ILE A 49 2.26 7.63 3.30
CA ILE A 49 2.88 8.59 4.23
C ILE A 49 4.42 8.55 4.13
N PHE A 50 5.02 7.37 4.03
CA PHE A 50 6.45 7.19 3.88
C PHE A 50 7.00 7.89 2.62
N ILE A 51 6.39 7.69 1.45
CA ILE A 51 6.83 8.37 0.23
C ILE A 51 6.68 9.89 0.37
N TRP A 52 5.61 10.36 1.00
CA TRP A 52 5.40 11.80 1.20
C TRP A 52 6.51 12.41 2.06
N PHE A 53 6.88 11.71 3.13
CA PHE A 53 7.96 12.13 4.03
C PHE A 53 9.32 12.08 3.32
N ARG A 54 9.61 10.99 2.60
CA ARG A 54 10.84 10.83 1.80
C ARG A 54 11.01 11.94 0.77
N GLU A 55 9.93 12.29 0.08
CA GLU A 55 9.95 13.35 -0.94
C GLU A 55 10.19 14.72 -0.30
N ARG A 56 9.55 14.98 0.85
CA ARG A 56 9.75 16.22 1.61
C ARG A 56 11.19 16.36 2.12
N LEU A 57 11.83 15.25 2.50
CA LEU A 57 13.25 15.22 2.89
C LEU A 57 14.19 15.40 1.68
N LYS A 58 13.85 14.85 0.51
CA LYS A 58 14.62 15.04 -0.72
C LYS A 58 14.65 16.52 -1.14
N LYS A 59 13.49 17.19 -1.11
CA LYS A 59 13.38 18.63 -1.42
C LYS A 59 14.10 19.57 -0.46
N LYS A 60 14.54 19.08 0.71
CA LYS A 60 15.35 19.86 1.67
C LYS A 60 16.85 19.76 1.41
N LYS A 61 17.30 18.85 0.53
CA LYS A 61 18.70 18.63 0.19
C LYS A 61 19.13 19.29 -1.13
N GLU A 62 18.18 19.78 -1.91
CA GLU A 62 18.40 20.76 -2.99
C GLU A 62 18.17 22.17 -2.45
#